data_AF-A0A7W3PI50-F1
#
_entry.id   AF-A0A7W3PI50-F1
#
_cell.length_a   1.000
_cell.length_b   1.000
_cell.length_c   1.000
_cell.angle_alpha   90.00
_cell.angle_beta   90.00
_cell.angle_gamma   90.00
#
_symmetry.space_group_name_H-M   'P 1'
#
loop_
_entity.id
_entity.type
_entity.pdbx_description
1 polymer ?
#
loop_
_entity_poly.entity_id
_entity_poly.type
_entity_poly.pdbx_seq_one_letter_code
_entity_poly.pdbx_strand_id
1 'polypeptide(L)'
;MENRFRIDDDDLGVDLTESRVTLADDGVIDAVIVAQRVPAAADWTESPPRLRFRDVPLRFDGATFGATVDDDLLDEHDIAFWLEGSDDVHGVLSLRAGDLLRFVGTTHVSGEPTAWRLDVAIAFGGSRRSPSV
;
A
#
# COMPACT_ATOMS: atom_id res chain seq x y z
N MET A 1 3.84 8.88 14.19
CA MET A 1 4.04 8.05 12.97
C MET A 1 2.66 7.94 12.35
N GLU A 2 2.48 8.42 11.13
CA GLU A 2 1.14 8.71 10.59
C GLU A 2 0.79 7.72 9.49
N ASN A 3 -0.25 6.92 9.75
CA ASN A 3 -0.88 6.09 8.74
C ASN A 3 -1.59 7.02 7.75
N ARG A 4 -1.44 6.78 6.46
CA ARG A 4 -2.05 7.60 5.41
C ARG A 4 -2.39 6.78 4.19
N PHE A 5 -3.45 7.19 3.52
CA PHE A 5 -3.80 6.72 2.20
C PHE A 5 -4.07 7.96 1.37
N ARG A 6 -3.03 8.47 0.68
CA ARG A 6 -3.13 9.71 -0.06
C ARG A 6 -3.13 9.45 -1.56
N ILE A 7 -4.07 10.08 -2.25
CA ILE A 7 -4.17 10.12 -3.72
C ILE A 7 -3.98 11.58 -4.15
N ASP A 8 -2.94 11.85 -4.92
CA ASP A 8 -2.46 13.20 -5.28
C ASP A 8 -2.29 14.11 -4.06
N ASP A 9 -3.22 15.05 -3.83
CA ASP A 9 -3.24 15.96 -2.67
C ASP A 9 -4.37 15.62 -1.66
N ASP A 10 -5.17 14.60 -1.92
CA ASP A 10 -6.30 14.17 -1.09
C ASP A 10 -5.89 13.03 -0.12
N ASP A 11 -5.81 13.33 1.18
CA ASP A 11 -5.51 12.32 2.21
C ASP A 11 -6.79 11.65 2.72
N LEU A 12 -7.02 10.42 2.29
CA LEU A 12 -8.21 9.65 2.57
C LEU A 12 -8.18 8.98 3.96
N GLY A 13 -7.03 9.00 4.64
CA GLY A 13 -6.81 8.23 5.86
C GLY A 13 -6.84 6.71 5.64
N VAL A 14 -6.37 5.95 6.63
CA VAL A 14 -6.34 4.48 6.57
C VAL A 14 -7.41 3.89 7.48
N ASP A 15 -8.25 3.01 6.94
CA ASP A 15 -9.15 2.19 7.75
C ASP A 15 -8.33 1.09 8.41
N LEU A 16 -8.05 1.24 9.71
CA LEU A 16 -7.25 0.27 10.46
C LEU A 16 -8.01 -1.00 10.85
N THR A 17 -9.32 -1.03 10.67
CA THR A 17 -10.13 -2.24 10.93
C THR A 17 -10.12 -3.18 9.75
N GLU A 18 -10.09 -2.64 8.54
CA GLU A 18 -10.05 -3.40 7.29
C GLU A 18 -8.62 -3.58 6.73
N SER A 19 -7.66 -2.75 7.19
CA SER A 19 -6.26 -2.87 6.80
C SER A 19 -5.51 -3.92 7.61
N ARG A 20 -4.64 -4.66 6.95
CA ARG A 20 -3.77 -5.68 7.55
C ARG A 20 -2.43 -5.75 6.83
N VAL A 21 -1.37 -5.98 7.58
CA VAL A 21 -0.04 -6.25 7.06
C VAL A 21 0.57 -7.40 7.83
N THR A 22 1.14 -8.35 7.11
CA THR A 22 1.91 -9.47 7.64
C THR A 22 3.26 -9.48 6.94
N LEU A 23 4.33 -9.55 7.73
CA LEU A 23 5.68 -9.77 7.22
C LEU A 23 6.14 -11.14 7.71
N ALA A 24 6.45 -12.04 6.78
CA ALA A 24 6.99 -13.35 7.07
C ALA A 24 8.50 -13.27 7.40
N ASP A 25 9.01 -14.29 8.08
CA ASP A 25 10.42 -14.34 8.54
C ASP A 25 11.44 -14.39 7.38
N ASP A 26 11.00 -14.76 6.19
CA ASP A 26 11.78 -14.76 4.95
C ASP A 26 11.77 -13.42 4.20
N GLY A 27 11.09 -12.41 4.74
CA GLY A 27 11.00 -11.06 4.16
C GLY A 27 9.89 -10.89 3.12
N VAL A 28 8.97 -11.86 3.00
CA VAL A 28 7.79 -11.75 2.14
C VAL A 28 6.66 -11.00 2.84
N ILE A 29 6.01 -10.08 2.12
CA ILE A 29 4.91 -9.26 2.65
C ILE A 29 3.56 -9.59 2.01
N ASP A 30 2.55 -9.67 2.88
CA ASP A 30 1.13 -9.67 2.51
C ASP A 30 0.47 -8.46 3.17
N ALA A 31 -0.04 -7.54 2.36
CA ALA A 31 -0.67 -6.31 2.81
C ALA A 31 -1.97 -6.03 2.06
N VAL A 32 -2.99 -5.61 2.82
CA VAL A 32 -4.18 -4.95 2.30
C VAL A 32 -4.31 -3.66 3.09
N ILE A 33 -4.28 -2.53 2.39
CA ILE A 33 -4.41 -1.20 3.00
C ILE A 33 -5.66 -0.57 2.39
N VAL A 34 -6.63 -0.22 3.22
CA VAL A 34 -7.93 0.32 2.79
C VAL A 34 -8.03 1.78 3.22
N ALA A 35 -8.49 2.64 2.32
CA ALA A 35 -8.78 4.04 2.64
C ALA A 35 -10.06 4.16 3.50
N GLN A 36 -10.17 5.19 4.34
CA GLN A 36 -11.41 5.40 5.12
C GLN A 36 -12.57 5.98 4.30
N ARG A 37 -12.23 6.66 3.19
CA ARG A 37 -13.21 7.36 2.36
C ARG A 37 -12.87 7.23 0.88
N VAL A 38 -13.88 7.43 0.06
CA VAL A 38 -13.74 7.57 -1.38
C VAL A 38 -13.03 8.90 -1.70
N PRO A 39 -12.07 8.93 -2.64
CA PRO A 39 -11.46 10.18 -3.09
C PRO A 39 -12.50 11.09 -3.74
N ALA A 40 -12.38 12.41 -3.56
CA ALA A 40 -13.35 13.35 -4.11
C ALA A 40 -13.44 13.32 -5.65
N ALA A 41 -12.36 12.91 -6.32
CA ALA A 41 -12.30 12.72 -7.78
C ALA A 41 -13.07 11.48 -8.25
N ALA A 42 -13.45 10.56 -7.35
CA ALA A 42 -14.19 9.35 -7.68
C ALA A 42 -15.63 9.40 -7.16
N ASP A 43 -16.39 10.43 -7.52
CA ASP A 43 -17.79 10.57 -7.09
C ASP A 43 -18.75 9.50 -7.68
N TRP A 44 -18.23 8.67 -8.59
CA TRP A 44 -18.92 7.59 -9.27
C TRP A 44 -18.84 6.23 -8.54
N THR A 45 -18.02 6.10 -7.49
CA THR A 45 -17.94 4.89 -6.65
C THR A 45 -18.35 5.17 -5.21
N GLU A 46 -18.96 4.18 -4.57
CA GLU A 46 -19.33 4.23 -3.15
C GLU A 46 -18.32 3.50 -2.26
N SER A 47 -17.37 2.76 -2.85
CA SER A 47 -16.41 1.94 -2.11
C SER A 47 -15.05 2.64 -2.00
N PRO A 48 -14.48 2.76 -0.79
CA PRO A 48 -13.13 3.30 -0.62
C PRO A 48 -12.08 2.47 -1.36
N PRO A 49 -11.02 3.10 -1.90
CA PRO A 49 -9.96 2.37 -2.55
C PRO A 49 -9.18 1.49 -1.57
N ARG A 50 -8.59 0.42 -2.10
CA ARG A 50 -7.62 -0.41 -1.37
C ARG A 50 -6.39 -0.70 -2.21
N LEU A 51 -5.26 -0.81 -1.56
CA LEU A 51 -4.00 -1.23 -2.15
C LEU A 51 -3.63 -2.61 -1.61
N ARG A 52 -3.35 -3.55 -2.50
CA ARG A 52 -3.00 -4.92 -2.17
C ARG A 52 -1.58 -5.23 -2.63
N PHE A 53 -0.84 -5.90 -1.75
CA PHE A 53 0.42 -6.58 -2.05
C PHE A 53 0.29 -7.99 -1.54
N ARG A 54 0.48 -9.00 -2.39
CA ARG A 54 0.42 -10.39 -1.97
C ARG A 54 1.71 -11.09 -2.36
N ASP A 55 2.28 -11.81 -1.39
CA ASP A 55 3.48 -12.63 -1.60
C ASP A 55 4.68 -11.83 -2.14
N VAL A 56 4.83 -10.55 -1.77
CA VAL A 56 5.87 -9.68 -2.34
C VAL A 56 7.18 -9.80 -1.56
N PRO A 57 8.29 -10.27 -2.17
CA PRO A 57 9.57 -10.38 -1.49
C PRO A 57 10.23 -9.01 -1.34
N LEU A 58 10.54 -8.60 -0.11
CA LEU A 58 11.31 -7.39 0.14
C LEU A 58 12.81 -7.73 0.23
N ARG A 59 13.63 -6.89 -0.40
CA ARG A 59 15.09 -7.05 -0.42
C ARG A 59 15.78 -5.73 -0.08
N PHE A 60 17.01 -5.84 0.43
CA PHE A 60 17.85 -4.67 0.63
C PHE A 60 18.57 -4.32 -0.67
N ASP A 61 18.33 -3.12 -1.19
CA ASP A 61 18.95 -2.63 -2.44
C ASP A 61 20.22 -1.78 -2.20
N GLY A 62 20.63 -1.63 -0.94
CA GLY A 62 21.74 -0.75 -0.53
C GLY A 62 21.31 0.57 0.09
N ALA A 63 20.06 1.00 -0.11
CA ALA A 63 19.49 2.23 0.44
C ALA A 63 18.24 1.98 1.28
N THR A 64 17.37 1.07 0.83
CA THR A 64 16.09 0.74 1.47
C THR A 64 15.88 -0.77 1.51
N PHE A 65 15.08 -1.23 2.48
CA PHE A 65 14.53 -2.58 2.46
C PHE A 65 13.15 -2.51 1.81
N GLY A 66 12.98 -3.08 0.63
CA GLY A 66 11.81 -2.82 -0.20
C GLY A 66 11.76 -3.60 -1.50
N ALA A 67 10.87 -3.18 -2.38
CA ALA A 67 10.73 -3.68 -3.74
C ALA A 67 10.35 -2.51 -4.67
N THR A 68 10.88 -2.53 -5.89
CA THR A 68 10.35 -1.70 -6.97
C THR A 68 9.21 -2.48 -7.60
N VAL A 69 8.04 -1.85 -7.67
CA VAL A 69 6.87 -2.41 -8.34
C VAL A 69 6.90 -1.93 -9.79
N ASP A 70 7.40 -2.81 -10.66
CA ASP A 70 7.46 -2.69 -12.11
C ASP A 70 6.64 -3.81 -12.76
N ASP A 71 6.60 -3.85 -14.09
CA ASP A 71 5.81 -4.82 -14.85
C ASP A 71 6.21 -6.27 -14.53
N ASP A 72 7.51 -6.54 -14.35
CA ASP A 72 8.00 -7.87 -14.00
C ASP A 72 7.45 -8.32 -12.63
N LEU A 73 7.47 -7.44 -11.62
CA LEU A 73 6.93 -7.77 -10.29
C LEU A 73 5.40 -7.91 -10.30
N LEU A 74 4.70 -7.10 -11.10
CA LEU A 74 3.25 -7.17 -11.27
C LEU A 74 2.82 -8.49 -11.93
N ASP A 75 3.59 -8.99 -12.89
CA ASP A 75 3.32 -10.27 -13.57
C ASP A 75 3.55 -11.47 -12.63
N GLU A 76 4.50 -11.36 -11.69
CA GLU A 76 4.84 -12.43 -10.74
C GLU A 76 3.91 -12.48 -9.51
N HIS A 77 3.34 -11.35 -9.10
CA HIS A 77 2.65 -11.20 -7.81
C HIS A 77 1.30 -10.47 -7.92
N ASP A 78 0.36 -10.80 -7.02
CA ASP A 78 -0.95 -10.13 -6.93
C ASP A 78 -0.79 -8.78 -6.19
N ILE A 79 -0.43 -7.77 -6.98
CA ILE A 79 -0.26 -6.37 -6.57
C ILE A 79 -1.23 -5.52 -7.38
N ALA A 80 -2.14 -4.82 -6.70
CA ALA A 80 -3.15 -4.01 -7.39
C ALA A 80 -3.72 -2.91 -6.52
N PHE A 81 -4.08 -1.81 -7.17
CA PHE A 81 -5.00 -0.81 -6.64
C PHE A 81 -6.43 -1.21 -7.00
N TRP A 82 -7.35 -1.12 -6.05
CA TRP A 82 -8.76 -1.42 -6.28
C TRP A 82 -9.62 -0.22 -5.94
N LEU A 83 -10.57 0.08 -6.81
CA LEU A 83 -11.61 1.08 -6.58
C LEU A 83 -12.97 0.53 -7.03
N GLU A 84 -13.27 0.55 -8.33
CA GLU A 84 -14.39 -0.22 -8.93
C GLU A 84 -13.87 -1.51 -9.60
N GLY A 85 -12.73 -1.42 -10.27
CA GLY A 85 -11.94 -2.54 -10.78
C GLY A 85 -10.59 -2.66 -10.08
N SER A 86 -9.74 -3.54 -10.59
CA SER A 86 -8.32 -3.61 -10.22
C SER A 86 -7.47 -2.95 -11.30
N ASP A 87 -6.62 -2.04 -10.90
CA ASP A 87 -5.66 -1.34 -11.75
C ASP A 87 -4.23 -1.64 -11.28
N ASP A 88 -3.31 -1.69 -12.23
CA ASP A 88 -1.89 -1.85 -11.96
C ASP A 88 -1.34 -0.63 -11.21
N VAL A 89 -0.27 -0.86 -10.46
CA VAL A 89 0.46 0.19 -9.73
C VAL A 89 1.94 0.08 -10.01
N HIS A 90 2.58 1.23 -10.21
CA HIS A 90 4.03 1.31 -10.40
C HIS A 90 4.62 2.20 -9.33
N GLY A 91 5.73 1.80 -8.73
CA GLY A 91 6.33 2.61 -7.67
C GLY A 91 7.33 1.86 -6.80
N VAL A 92 7.50 2.34 -5.58
CA VAL A 92 8.42 1.77 -4.60
C VAL A 92 7.67 1.40 -3.34
N LEU A 93 7.72 0.12 -3.00
CA LEU A 93 7.32 -0.40 -1.70
C LEU A 93 8.54 -0.44 -0.79
N SER A 94 8.44 0.12 0.41
CA SER A 94 9.55 0.19 1.36
C SER A 94 9.09 -0.12 2.77
N LEU A 95 9.90 -0.89 3.49
CA LEU A 95 9.77 -1.08 4.93
C LEU A 95 10.76 -0.16 5.64
N ARG A 96 10.22 0.69 6.50
CA ARG A 96 11.02 1.64 7.31
C ARG A 96 11.12 1.16 8.74
N ALA A 97 12.09 1.73 9.47
CA ALA A 97 12.25 1.48 10.89
C ALA A 97 10.94 1.73 11.67
N GLY A 98 10.66 0.85 12.64
CA GLY A 98 9.43 0.89 13.43
C GLY A 98 8.22 0.25 12.74
N ASP A 99 8.46 -0.75 11.88
CA ASP A 99 7.44 -1.57 11.20
C ASP A 99 6.42 -0.73 10.44
N LEU A 100 6.94 0.23 9.65
CA LEU A 100 6.17 1.11 8.80
C LEU A 100 6.33 0.67 7.34
N LEU A 101 5.27 0.10 6.77
CA LEU A 101 5.18 -0.17 5.35
C LEU A 101 4.79 1.13 4.63
N ARG A 102 5.51 1.49 3.57
CA ARG A 102 5.18 2.65 2.73
C ARG A 102 5.30 2.32 1.25
N PHE A 103 4.25 2.62 0.50
CA PHE A 103 4.26 2.62 -0.95
C PHE A 103 4.17 4.06 -1.47
N VAL A 104 5.04 4.40 -2.42
CA VAL A 104 4.95 5.65 -3.18
C VAL A 104 5.00 5.30 -4.67
N GLY A 105 3.98 5.68 -5.40
CA GLY A 105 3.83 5.25 -6.80
C GLY A 105 2.71 5.96 -7.54
N THR A 106 2.26 5.35 -8.62
CA THR A 106 1.17 5.82 -9.45
C THR A 106 0.27 4.67 -9.86
N THR A 107 -0.98 4.99 -10.16
CA THR A 107 -1.93 4.07 -10.80
C THR A 107 -2.68 4.80 -11.91
N HIS A 108 -3.14 4.08 -12.92
CA HIS A 108 -3.97 4.63 -13.99
C HIS A 108 -5.39 4.10 -13.83
N VAL A 109 -6.28 4.95 -13.33
CA VAL A 109 -7.70 4.61 -13.21
C VAL A 109 -8.39 4.82 -14.55
N SER A 110 -9.16 3.83 -14.99
CA SER A 110 -9.91 3.92 -16.24
C SER A 110 -10.84 5.13 -16.25
N GLY A 111 -10.83 5.89 -17.35
CA GLY A 111 -11.62 7.11 -17.50
C GLY A 111 -10.93 8.39 -17.00
N GLU A 112 -9.86 8.26 -16.22
CA GLU A 112 -9.07 9.41 -15.77
C GLU A 112 -7.99 9.78 -16.79
N PRO A 113 -7.81 11.08 -17.10
CA PRO A 113 -6.86 11.54 -18.12
C PRO A 113 -5.40 11.47 -17.66
N THR A 114 -5.16 11.37 -16.36
CA THR A 114 -3.82 11.40 -15.75
C THR A 114 -3.69 10.31 -14.70
N ALA A 115 -2.48 9.75 -14.60
CA ALA A 115 -2.14 8.85 -13.50
C ALA A 115 -2.35 9.54 -12.15
N TRP A 116 -2.95 8.83 -11.22
CA TRP A 116 -3.08 9.26 -9.83
C TRP A 116 -1.81 8.93 -9.07
N ARG A 117 -1.32 9.86 -8.25
CA ARG A 117 -0.13 9.64 -7.41
C ARG A 117 -0.55 9.05 -6.07
N LEU A 118 0.10 7.97 -5.66
CA LEU A 118 -0.16 7.27 -4.42
C LEU A 118 0.97 7.54 -3.40
N ASP A 119 0.61 7.93 -2.17
CA ASP A 119 1.50 7.91 -1.00
C ASP A 119 0.75 7.22 0.15
N VAL A 120 1.01 5.94 0.32
CA VAL A 120 0.31 5.06 1.24
C VAL A 120 1.28 4.56 2.30
N ALA A 121 0.94 4.71 3.58
CA ALA A 121 1.77 4.23 4.67
C ALA A 121 0.93 3.66 5.81
N ILE A 122 1.38 2.54 6.38
CA ILE A 122 0.74 1.91 7.53
C ILE A 122 1.77 1.29 8.47
N ALA A 123 1.64 1.58 9.76
CA ALA A 123 2.41 0.93 10.81
C ALA A 123 1.73 -0.37 11.26
N PHE A 124 2.49 -1.46 11.42
CA PHE A 124 1.92 -2.78 11.69
C PHE A 124 2.59 -3.59 12.82
N GLY A 125 3.65 -3.07 13.44
CA GLY A 125 4.38 -3.73 14.54
C GLY A 125 4.05 -3.29 15.97
N GLY A 126 2.98 -2.50 16.17
CA GLY A 126 2.68 -1.85 17.45
C GLY A 126 2.12 -2.73 18.58
N SER A 127 1.85 -4.01 18.36
CA SER A 127 1.20 -4.89 19.36
C SER A 127 1.98 -6.18 19.60
N ARG A 128 2.90 -6.14 20.59
CA ARG A 128 3.42 -7.21 21.48
C ARG A 128 4.94 -7.25 21.58
N ARG A 129 5.49 -6.39 22.43
CA ARG A 129 6.45 -6.84 23.45
C ARG A 129 5.85 -6.51 24.82
N SER A 130 5.02 -7.41 25.34
CA SER A 130 4.82 -7.44 26.78
C SER A 130 6.18 -7.77 27.40
N PRO A 131 6.73 -6.97 28.32
CA PRO A 131 7.90 -7.41 29.08
C PRO A 131 7.49 -8.66 29.84
N SER A 132 8.21 -9.76 29.63
CA SER A 132 8.14 -10.94 30.48
C SER A 132 8.44 -10.48 31.91
N VAL A 133 7.45 -10.63 32.80
CA VAL A 133 7.66 -10.55 34.25
C VAL A 133 8.12 -11.92 34.72
#